data_AF-A0A388QPN9-F1
#
_entry.id   AF-A0A388QPN9-F1
#
_cell.length_a   1.000
_cell.length_b   1.000
_cell.length_c   1.000
_cell.angle_alpha   90.00
_cell.angle_beta   90.00
_cell.angle_gamma   90.00
#
_symmetry.space_group_name_H-M   'P 1'
#
loop_
_entity.id
_entity.type
_entity.pdbx_description
1 polymer ?
#
loop_
_entity_poly.entity_id
_entity_poly.type
_entity_poly.pdbx_seq_one_letter_code
_entity_poly.pdbx_strand_id
1 'polypeptide(L)'
;MGQFAYKNEVLEPLRRVLSEQLVMDLNHVADGPLLAMAKKIPGGYIHRKPFLRDAKWRFQKRLAHLTQDAAAIAEHLPWYQETLKSDKAKLGEHLDELAAAIGGPRAALLCVLWNEQAPQKDATLPADWLARLVALSKPQAGKPETKAWKAILAKLVETPGKEPLDSADALDSADRTLRRLQQEIAQGKAARENEGRQIRRQHANELETKDGEIRKAREEAAKSLQEAAKLGANLESQVQSLQAKLTKEEEEVARLRGELDRAREQVAKKAREIAEELLSEEVRPWLADARILKAASEEVAKLRQLTSETVEKVRKAQRDADPFLAKEHQLRQAIPQMEEMLKLLRRYQRTAVQALPEVTALEQRITEHVEKVRYELEKRDQPSDPFLERISAKINVADSRELKSIESALLLAEQSGLVDSRHADLYRRDIHRRRSYLADRDFHVQKQSGPLALLERAAATGEKARLAVDANNFACLRQDYLGLSLPTKKNAQGETRFLLDAAARQKVVQLLEKLADDATGLHVWVCFDGQPSQLRIGNPRLKATFSRAGGKADHDLMDLVAKDKTVEAPWFVVSDDIEVRDATGREGAYIVYNDGLVQLLVNRGLKP
;
A
#
# COMPACT_ATOMS: atom_id res chain seq x y z
N MET A 1 2.72 -31.10 1.02
CA MET A 1 3.49 -30.36 -0.01
C MET A 1 4.94 -30.31 0.46
N GLY A 2 5.88 -30.62 -0.43
CA GLY A 2 7.25 -31.04 -0.14
C GLY A 2 8.04 -30.06 0.75
N GLN A 3 8.76 -30.60 1.73
CA GLN A 3 9.52 -29.83 2.74
C GLN A 3 11.01 -29.66 2.38
N PHE A 4 11.38 -29.70 1.09
CA PHE A 4 12.78 -29.66 0.65
C PHE A 4 13.12 -28.45 -0.24
N ALA A 5 12.62 -27.27 0.11
CA ALA A 5 13.01 -26.02 -0.54
C ALA A 5 14.45 -25.60 -0.17
N TYR A 6 15.07 -24.77 -1.01
CA TYR A 6 16.36 -24.14 -0.67
C TYR A 6 16.26 -23.38 0.66
N LYS A 7 17.33 -23.46 1.47
CA LYS A 7 17.44 -22.67 2.70
C LYS A 7 17.35 -21.18 2.38
N ASN A 8 16.73 -20.41 3.27
CA ASN A 8 16.58 -18.96 3.13
C ASN A 8 17.92 -18.25 2.87
N GLU A 9 19.02 -18.71 3.48
CA GLU A 9 20.37 -18.16 3.33
C GLU A 9 20.88 -18.19 1.88
N VAL A 10 20.52 -19.23 1.09
CA VAL A 10 20.92 -19.36 -0.32
C VAL A 10 20.10 -18.42 -1.21
N LEU A 11 18.83 -18.22 -0.86
CA LEU A 11 17.90 -17.40 -1.64
C LEU A 11 18.04 -15.91 -1.35
N GLU A 12 18.46 -15.52 -0.14
CA GLU A 12 18.57 -14.13 0.30
C GLU A 12 19.37 -13.21 -0.64
N PRO A 13 20.58 -13.57 -1.11
CA PRO A 13 21.33 -12.73 -2.05
C PRO A 13 20.70 -12.68 -3.46
N LEU A 14 19.90 -13.68 -3.85
CA LEU A 14 19.30 -13.81 -5.19
C LEU A 14 17.85 -13.29 -5.25
N ARG A 15 17.24 -13.05 -4.08
CA ARG A 15 15.81 -12.77 -3.89
C ARG A 15 15.31 -11.59 -4.69
N ARG A 16 16.11 -10.52 -4.81
CA ARG A 16 15.74 -9.32 -5.57
C ARG A 16 15.54 -9.63 -7.05
N VAL A 17 16.52 -10.26 -7.69
CA VAL A 17 16.50 -10.57 -9.12
C VAL A 17 15.38 -11.56 -9.46
N LEU A 18 15.20 -12.57 -8.61
CA LEU A 18 14.12 -13.56 -8.78
C LEU A 18 12.73 -12.93 -8.61
N SER A 19 12.58 -11.98 -7.68
CA SER A 19 11.31 -11.28 -7.47
C SER A 19 10.98 -10.35 -8.64
N GLU A 20 11.98 -9.65 -9.19
CA GLU A 20 11.82 -8.82 -10.38
C GLU A 20 11.39 -9.66 -11.59
N GLN A 21 12.00 -10.83 -11.79
CA GLN A 21 11.62 -11.76 -12.86
C GLN A 21 10.19 -12.30 -12.67
N LEU A 22 9.83 -12.73 -11.45
CA LEU A 22 8.49 -13.23 -11.14
C LEU A 22 7.42 -12.20 -11.49
N VAL A 23 7.67 -10.92 -11.18
CA VAL A 23 6.74 -9.82 -11.46
C VAL A 23 6.59 -9.58 -12.96
N MET A 24 7.65 -9.75 -13.75
CA MET A 24 7.55 -9.71 -15.21
C MET A 24 6.71 -10.86 -15.75
N ASP A 25 6.83 -12.05 -15.17
CA ASP A 25 6.10 -13.25 -15.60
C ASP A 25 4.61 -13.20 -15.24
N LEU A 26 4.23 -12.49 -14.17
CA LEU A 26 2.82 -12.20 -13.85
C LEU A 26 2.08 -11.45 -14.96
N ASN A 27 2.78 -10.78 -15.89
CA ASN A 27 2.14 -10.14 -17.04
C ASN A 27 1.55 -11.16 -18.04
N HIS A 28 1.99 -12.41 -17.98
CA HIS A 28 1.55 -13.47 -18.90
C HIS A 28 0.51 -14.41 -18.28
N VAL A 29 0.15 -14.20 -17.02
CA VAL A 29 -0.87 -14.98 -16.30
C VAL A 29 -2.24 -14.33 -16.49
N ALA A 30 -3.29 -15.14 -16.68
CA ALA A 30 -4.66 -14.64 -16.80
C ALA A 30 -5.15 -13.97 -15.50
N ASP A 31 -6.12 -13.06 -15.60
CA ASP A 31 -6.64 -12.31 -14.44
C ASP A 31 -7.28 -13.21 -13.36
N GLY A 32 -7.90 -14.32 -13.75
CA GLY A 32 -8.58 -15.24 -12.82
C GLY A 32 -7.66 -15.82 -11.73
N PRO A 33 -6.54 -16.47 -12.09
CA PRO A 33 -5.52 -16.92 -11.14
C PRO A 33 -4.93 -15.81 -10.26
N LEU A 34 -4.65 -14.64 -10.84
CA LEU A 34 -4.13 -13.49 -10.10
C LEU A 34 -5.12 -13.01 -9.03
N LEU A 35 -6.42 -13.00 -9.36
CA LEU A 35 -7.50 -12.70 -8.40
C LEU A 35 -7.67 -13.79 -7.34
N ALA A 36 -7.41 -15.06 -7.65
CA ALA A 36 -7.48 -16.12 -6.64
C ALA A 36 -6.34 -15.98 -5.62
N MET A 37 -5.13 -15.64 -6.06
CA MET A 37 -3.99 -15.36 -5.18
C MET A 37 -4.20 -14.10 -4.35
N ALA A 38 -4.73 -13.04 -4.96
CA ALA A 38 -5.11 -11.80 -4.31
C ALA A 38 -5.98 -11.97 -3.07
N LYS A 39 -6.96 -12.88 -3.14
CA LYS A 39 -7.88 -13.17 -2.04
C LYS A 39 -7.16 -13.75 -0.82
N LYS A 40 -6.02 -14.41 -1.02
CA LYS A 40 -5.16 -14.94 0.04
C LYS A 40 -4.30 -13.86 0.69
N ILE A 41 -4.26 -12.64 0.14
CA ILE A 41 -3.47 -11.51 0.64
C ILE A 41 -4.38 -10.59 1.49
N PRO A 42 -4.00 -10.29 2.76
CA PRO A 42 -4.76 -9.37 3.60
C PRO A 42 -5.01 -8.01 2.92
N GLY A 43 -6.27 -7.56 2.93
CA GLY A 43 -6.67 -6.27 2.35
C GLY A 43 -6.74 -6.23 0.81
N GLY A 44 -6.88 -7.37 0.13
CA GLY A 44 -6.96 -7.45 -1.34
C GLY A 44 -8.36 -7.27 -1.96
N TYR A 45 -9.42 -7.17 -1.16
CA TYR A 45 -10.80 -7.27 -1.66
C TYR A 45 -11.44 -5.97 -2.16
N ILE A 46 -10.88 -4.79 -1.86
CA ILE A 46 -11.63 -3.52 -1.88
C ILE A 46 -11.71 -2.86 -3.28
N HIS A 47 -10.83 -3.18 -4.25
CA HIS A 47 -10.78 -2.45 -5.53
C HIS A 47 -10.46 -3.33 -6.75
N ARG A 48 -11.44 -4.05 -7.33
CA ARG A 48 -11.21 -5.09 -8.37
C ARG A 48 -10.38 -4.70 -9.62
N LYS A 49 -10.35 -3.43 -10.04
CA LYS A 49 -9.56 -2.98 -11.22
C LYS A 49 -8.20 -2.34 -10.85
N PRO A 50 -8.14 -1.40 -9.87
CA PRO A 50 -6.85 -0.92 -9.35
C PRO A 50 -6.01 -2.05 -8.73
N PHE A 51 -6.67 -3.04 -8.10
CA PHE A 51 -6.01 -4.15 -7.44
C PHE A 51 -5.20 -5.03 -8.40
N LEU A 52 -5.63 -5.30 -9.63
CA LEU A 52 -4.82 -6.09 -10.59
C LEU A 52 -3.52 -5.37 -10.99
N ARG A 53 -3.56 -4.04 -11.05
CA ARG A 53 -2.39 -3.18 -11.29
C ARG A 53 -1.48 -3.12 -10.04
N ASP A 54 -2.07 -3.05 -8.86
CA ASP A 54 -1.35 -2.94 -7.57
C ASP A 54 -0.91 -4.31 -7.00
N ALA A 55 -1.49 -5.41 -7.45
CA ALA A 55 -1.12 -6.77 -7.02
C ALA A 55 0.33 -7.06 -7.41
N LYS A 56 0.75 -6.65 -8.61
CA LYS A 56 2.14 -6.73 -9.07
C LYS A 56 3.09 -5.99 -8.12
N TRP A 57 2.68 -4.83 -7.61
CA TRP A 57 3.44 -4.07 -6.60
C TRP A 57 3.44 -4.74 -5.22
N ARG A 58 2.36 -5.42 -4.82
CA ARG A 58 2.34 -6.19 -3.56
C ARG A 58 3.18 -7.47 -3.63
N PHE A 59 3.24 -8.14 -4.79
CA PHE A 59 4.18 -9.25 -5.03
C PHE A 59 5.64 -8.80 -4.93
N GLN A 60 5.97 -7.60 -5.43
CA GLN A 60 7.30 -6.99 -5.24
C GLN A 60 7.65 -6.76 -3.77
N LYS A 61 6.66 -6.52 -2.90
CA LYS A 61 6.88 -6.27 -1.46
C LYS A 61 6.88 -7.53 -0.59
N ARG A 62 6.33 -8.65 -1.08
CA ARG A 62 6.25 -9.92 -0.33
C ARG A 62 7.47 -10.83 -0.55
N LEU A 63 8.66 -10.23 -0.56
CA LEU A 63 9.94 -10.88 -0.88
C LEU A 63 10.22 -12.16 -0.04
N ALA A 64 9.60 -12.31 1.13
CA ALA A 64 9.74 -13.47 2.02
C ALA A 64 9.01 -14.75 1.55
N HIS A 65 8.07 -14.68 0.60
CA HIS A 65 7.23 -15.82 0.18
C HIS A 65 7.37 -16.20 -1.31
N LEU A 66 8.53 -15.89 -1.91
CA LEU A 66 8.82 -16.07 -3.34
C LEU A 66 8.43 -17.46 -3.88
N THR A 67 8.82 -18.53 -3.18
CA THR A 67 8.57 -19.92 -3.59
C THR A 67 7.07 -20.23 -3.65
N GLN A 68 6.32 -19.86 -2.61
CA GLN A 68 4.87 -20.09 -2.52
C GLN A 68 4.10 -19.30 -3.58
N ASP A 69 4.52 -18.06 -3.84
CA ASP A 69 3.90 -17.20 -4.84
C ASP A 69 4.19 -17.70 -6.26
N ALA A 70 5.42 -18.19 -6.52
CA ALA A 70 5.79 -18.79 -7.80
C ALA A 70 5.04 -20.13 -8.06
N ALA A 71 4.88 -20.97 -7.03
CA ALA A 71 4.17 -22.25 -7.16
C ALA A 71 2.70 -22.07 -7.53
N ALA A 72 2.06 -21.04 -6.96
CA ALA A 72 0.66 -20.72 -7.23
C ALA A 72 0.40 -20.23 -8.67
N ILE A 73 1.42 -19.76 -9.38
CA ILE A 73 1.29 -19.34 -10.79
C ILE A 73 1.92 -20.30 -11.80
N ALA A 74 2.65 -21.32 -11.34
CA ALA A 74 3.43 -22.21 -12.20
C ALA A 74 2.55 -22.97 -13.23
N GLU A 75 1.34 -23.38 -12.83
CA GLU A 75 0.39 -24.06 -13.72
C GLU A 75 -0.19 -23.14 -14.81
N HIS A 76 -0.06 -21.83 -14.66
CA HIS A 76 -0.58 -20.84 -15.61
C HIS A 76 0.48 -20.32 -16.58
N LEU A 77 1.72 -20.77 -16.44
CA LEU A 77 2.83 -20.44 -17.31
C LEU A 77 3.31 -21.74 -17.98
N PRO A 78 3.07 -21.94 -19.29
CA PRO A 78 3.44 -23.18 -19.98
C PRO A 78 4.92 -23.53 -19.83
N TRP A 79 5.79 -22.51 -19.80
CA TRP A 79 7.22 -22.69 -19.62
C TRP A 79 7.67 -23.11 -18.22
N TYR A 80 6.79 -23.03 -17.23
CA TYR A 80 7.01 -23.63 -15.91
C TYR A 80 6.40 -25.01 -15.80
N GLN A 81 5.18 -25.19 -16.30
CA GLN A 81 4.48 -26.47 -16.20
C GLN A 81 5.17 -27.60 -16.99
N GLU A 82 5.69 -27.33 -18.18
CA GLU A 82 6.27 -28.35 -19.05
C GLU A 82 7.68 -28.76 -18.62
N THR A 83 8.49 -27.82 -18.13
CA THR A 83 9.85 -28.11 -17.63
C THR A 83 9.83 -28.90 -16.34
N LEU A 84 8.89 -28.65 -15.42
CA LEU A 84 8.75 -29.39 -14.15
C LEU A 84 8.47 -30.90 -14.34
N LYS A 85 8.13 -31.35 -15.56
CA LYS A 85 7.92 -32.77 -15.91
C LYS A 85 9.20 -33.50 -16.37
N SER A 86 10.31 -32.79 -16.47
CA SER A 86 11.57 -33.35 -16.98
C SER A 86 12.18 -34.35 -15.98
N ASP A 87 13.26 -35.02 -16.35
CA ASP A 87 14.08 -35.79 -15.39
C ASP A 87 15.24 -34.92 -14.85
N LYS A 88 15.65 -35.15 -13.61
CA LYS A 88 16.73 -34.43 -12.91
C LYS A 88 18.06 -34.52 -13.67
N ALA A 89 18.38 -35.68 -14.23
CA ALA A 89 19.62 -35.90 -14.98
C ALA A 89 19.67 -35.02 -16.25
N LYS A 90 18.59 -35.03 -17.04
CA LYS A 90 18.45 -34.22 -18.26
C LYS A 90 18.40 -32.73 -17.97
N LEU A 91 17.74 -32.34 -16.88
CA LEU A 91 17.72 -30.94 -16.44
C LEU A 91 19.13 -30.45 -16.10
N GLY A 92 19.96 -31.29 -15.48
CA GLY A 92 21.36 -30.97 -15.21
C GLY A 92 22.21 -30.85 -16.46
N GLU A 93 22.07 -31.79 -17.41
CA GLU A 93 22.81 -31.80 -18.67
C GLU A 93 22.49 -30.58 -19.56
N HIS A 94 21.22 -30.17 -19.60
CA HIS A 94 20.75 -29.10 -20.47
C HIS A 94 20.48 -27.78 -19.74
N LEU A 95 21.02 -27.60 -18.52
CA LEU A 95 20.70 -26.44 -17.66
C LEU A 95 21.11 -25.10 -18.28
N ASP A 96 22.31 -25.03 -18.88
CA ASP A 96 22.81 -23.82 -19.52
C ASP A 96 22.05 -23.50 -20.82
N GLU A 97 21.70 -24.53 -21.61
CA GLU A 97 20.90 -24.38 -22.82
C GLU A 97 19.47 -23.91 -22.48
N LEU A 98 18.90 -24.43 -21.38
CA LEU A 98 17.61 -23.97 -20.84
C LEU A 98 17.71 -22.50 -20.43
N ALA A 99 18.75 -22.12 -19.68
CA ALA A 99 18.98 -20.74 -19.26
C ALA A 99 19.13 -19.78 -20.45
N ALA A 100 19.76 -20.22 -21.54
CA ALA A 100 19.86 -19.44 -22.78
C ALA A 100 18.50 -19.28 -23.47
N ALA A 101 17.63 -20.30 -23.43
CA ALA A 101 16.32 -20.29 -24.09
C ALA A 101 15.25 -19.47 -23.35
N ILE A 102 15.25 -19.47 -22.01
CA ILE A 102 14.20 -18.81 -21.20
C ILE A 102 14.71 -17.63 -20.34
N GLY A 103 16.02 -17.47 -20.22
CA GLY A 103 16.69 -16.50 -19.35
C GLY A 103 17.14 -17.11 -18.01
N GLY A 104 18.33 -16.69 -17.56
CA GLY A 104 18.95 -17.18 -16.31
C GLY A 104 18.06 -17.04 -15.06
N PRO A 105 17.44 -15.88 -14.81
CA PRO A 105 16.51 -15.71 -13.68
C PRO A 105 15.26 -16.60 -13.75
N ARG A 106 14.74 -16.92 -14.94
CA ARG A 106 13.61 -17.85 -15.10
C ARG A 106 14.01 -19.29 -14.84
N ALA A 107 15.18 -19.71 -15.35
CA ALA A 107 15.74 -21.03 -15.07
C ALA A 107 16.06 -21.20 -13.57
N ALA A 108 16.53 -20.15 -12.90
CA ALA A 108 16.73 -20.17 -11.46
C ALA A 108 15.40 -20.30 -10.67
N LEU A 109 14.35 -19.57 -11.06
CA LEU A 109 13.00 -19.72 -10.47
C LEU A 109 12.46 -21.15 -10.65
N LEU A 110 12.70 -21.77 -11.81
CA LEU A 110 12.36 -23.18 -12.05
C LEU A 110 13.05 -24.13 -11.08
N CYS A 111 14.35 -23.96 -10.84
CA CYS A 111 15.08 -24.78 -9.88
C CYS A 111 14.52 -24.62 -8.45
N VAL A 112 14.11 -23.42 -8.06
CA VAL A 112 13.46 -23.17 -6.75
C VAL A 112 12.13 -23.92 -6.65
N LEU A 113 11.29 -23.85 -7.71
CA LEU A 113 10.00 -24.55 -7.78
C LEU A 113 10.17 -26.07 -7.77
N TRP A 114 11.15 -26.57 -8.51
CA TRP A 114 11.47 -27.99 -8.57
C TRP A 114 11.79 -28.56 -7.19
N ASN A 115 12.64 -27.86 -6.44
CA ASN A 115 13.05 -28.30 -5.11
C ASN A 115 11.90 -28.25 -4.09
N GLU A 116 10.98 -27.30 -4.21
CA GLU A 116 9.75 -27.29 -3.41
C GLU A 116 8.87 -28.53 -3.67
N GLN A 117 8.80 -28.96 -4.94
CA GLN A 117 7.98 -30.10 -5.37
C GLN A 117 8.71 -31.46 -5.20
N ALA A 118 10.01 -31.46 -4.92
CA ALA A 118 10.81 -32.66 -4.81
C ALA A 118 10.32 -33.57 -3.65
N PRO A 119 9.98 -34.85 -3.92
CA PRO A 119 9.42 -35.75 -2.91
C PRO A 119 10.48 -36.25 -1.91
N GLN A 120 11.76 -36.25 -2.28
CA GLN A 120 12.88 -36.78 -1.49
C GLN A 120 14.12 -35.88 -1.61
N LYS A 121 15.00 -35.93 -0.60
CA LYS A 121 16.24 -35.12 -0.56
C LYS A 121 17.14 -35.37 -1.77
N ASP A 122 17.23 -36.60 -2.26
CA ASP A 122 18.06 -36.96 -3.41
C ASP A 122 17.51 -36.45 -4.75
N ALA A 123 16.23 -36.06 -4.79
CA ALA A 123 15.61 -35.41 -5.95
C ALA A 123 15.87 -33.89 -5.98
N THR A 124 16.45 -33.31 -4.91
CA THR A 124 16.76 -31.87 -4.86
C THR A 124 17.97 -31.50 -5.72
N LEU A 125 17.88 -30.35 -6.36
CA LEU A 125 18.91 -29.74 -7.18
C LEU A 125 19.97 -29.03 -6.29
N PRO A 126 21.26 -29.07 -6.67
CA PRO A 126 22.33 -28.38 -5.94
C PRO A 126 22.09 -26.86 -5.80
N ALA A 127 22.57 -26.27 -4.71
CA ALA A 127 22.48 -24.82 -4.45
C ALA A 127 23.32 -23.98 -5.42
N ASP A 128 24.47 -24.52 -5.85
CA ASP A 128 25.43 -23.81 -6.70
C ASP A 128 24.85 -23.48 -8.09
N TRP A 129 23.85 -24.24 -8.54
CA TRP A 129 23.17 -24.02 -9.80
C TRP A 129 22.41 -22.69 -9.82
N LEU A 130 21.80 -22.29 -8.69
CA LEU A 130 21.07 -21.03 -8.61
C LEU A 130 21.98 -19.82 -8.76
N ALA A 131 23.10 -19.80 -8.04
CA ALA A 131 24.06 -18.69 -8.08
C ALA A 131 24.63 -18.53 -9.50
N ARG A 132 24.95 -19.66 -10.15
CA ARG A 132 25.41 -19.70 -11.55
C ARG A 132 24.37 -19.16 -12.53
N LEU A 133 23.11 -19.57 -12.39
CA LEU A 133 22.02 -19.17 -13.29
C LEU A 133 21.62 -17.71 -13.17
N VAL A 134 21.63 -17.16 -11.95
CA VAL A 134 21.34 -15.73 -11.74
C VAL A 134 22.47 -14.83 -12.21
N ALA A 135 23.72 -15.32 -12.16
CA ALA A 135 24.87 -14.60 -12.75
C ALA A 135 24.79 -14.48 -14.28
N LEU A 136 24.01 -15.35 -14.94
CA LEU A 136 24.03 -15.51 -16.39
C LEU A 136 23.20 -14.51 -17.21
N SER A 137 22.36 -13.63 -16.65
CA SER A 137 21.74 -12.50 -17.39
C SER A 137 20.68 -11.72 -16.57
N LYS A 138 20.33 -10.52 -17.07
CA LYS A 138 19.28 -9.62 -16.53
C LYS A 138 17.87 -10.21 -16.69
N PRO A 139 16.88 -9.81 -15.86
CA PRO A 139 15.48 -10.19 -16.01
C PRO A 139 14.92 -9.91 -17.41
N GLN A 140 14.11 -10.82 -17.93
CA GLN A 140 13.52 -10.75 -19.27
C GLN A 140 12.00 -10.55 -19.21
N ALA A 141 11.52 -9.53 -19.94
CA ALA A 141 10.09 -9.20 -19.99
C ALA A 141 9.31 -9.98 -21.09
N GLY A 142 9.99 -10.39 -22.16
CA GLY A 142 9.39 -11.12 -23.28
C GLY A 142 9.12 -12.59 -22.96
N LYS A 143 8.19 -13.22 -23.69
CA LYS A 143 8.01 -14.68 -23.65
C LYS A 143 9.28 -15.38 -24.16
N PRO A 144 9.59 -16.61 -23.71
CA PRO A 144 10.68 -17.39 -24.28
C PRO A 144 10.57 -17.52 -25.79
N GLU A 145 11.71 -17.58 -26.48
CA GLU A 145 11.72 -17.74 -27.93
C GLU A 145 11.13 -19.10 -28.31
N THR A 146 9.99 -19.12 -29.00
CA THR A 146 9.19 -20.33 -29.24
C THR A 146 9.96 -21.47 -29.93
N LYS A 147 10.93 -21.15 -30.78
CA LYS A 147 11.76 -22.15 -31.48
C LYS A 147 12.80 -22.77 -30.55
N ALA A 148 13.60 -21.94 -29.88
CA ALA A 148 14.61 -22.39 -28.91
C ALA A 148 13.96 -23.15 -27.73
N TRP A 149 12.82 -22.64 -27.25
CA TRP A 149 12.02 -23.27 -26.20
C TRP A 149 11.50 -24.66 -26.60
N LYS A 150 10.92 -24.82 -27.79
CA LYS A 150 10.46 -26.13 -28.28
C LYS A 150 11.60 -27.12 -28.50
N ALA A 151 12.74 -26.64 -29.01
CA ALA A 151 13.91 -27.47 -29.23
C ALA A 151 14.49 -28.00 -27.92
N ILE A 152 14.55 -27.18 -26.86
CA ILE A 152 15.07 -27.62 -25.56
C ILE A 152 14.08 -28.55 -24.83
N LEU A 153 12.78 -28.28 -24.93
CA LEU A 153 11.75 -29.15 -24.36
C LEU A 153 11.78 -30.57 -24.95
N ALA A 154 12.00 -30.69 -26.26
CA ALA A 154 12.09 -32.00 -26.92
C ALA A 154 13.30 -32.82 -26.43
N LYS A 155 14.37 -32.18 -25.95
CA LYS A 155 15.49 -32.87 -25.31
C LYS A 155 15.19 -33.25 -23.86
N LEU A 156 14.43 -32.40 -23.15
CA LEU A 156 14.11 -32.57 -21.73
C LEU A 156 12.99 -33.59 -21.45
N VAL A 157 12.04 -33.77 -22.38
CA VAL A 157 10.86 -34.65 -22.25
C VAL A 157 10.92 -35.76 -23.30
N GLU A 158 11.01 -37.02 -22.87
CA GLU A 158 11.16 -38.18 -23.77
C GLU A 158 9.81 -38.73 -24.28
N THR A 159 9.79 -39.19 -25.54
CA THR A 159 8.75 -40.06 -26.13
C THR A 159 9.38 -41.41 -26.50
N PRO A 160 8.73 -42.57 -26.23
CA PRO A 160 9.38 -43.87 -26.41
C PRO A 160 9.35 -44.38 -27.87
N GLY A 161 10.53 -44.84 -28.34
CA GLY A 161 10.67 -46.04 -29.17
C GLY A 161 11.12 -45.87 -30.63
N LYS A 162 12.33 -46.36 -30.95
CA LYS A 162 12.59 -47.55 -31.81
C LYS A 162 14.10 -47.77 -32.07
N GLU A 163 14.55 -49.02 -31.90
CA GLU A 163 15.85 -49.54 -32.34
C GLU A 163 15.68 -50.75 -33.30
N PRO A 164 16.71 -51.11 -34.11
CA PRO A 164 16.59 -51.83 -35.38
C PRO A 164 17.21 -53.26 -35.37
N LEU A 165 17.05 -54.05 -36.44
CA LEU A 165 17.78 -55.31 -36.69
C LEU A 165 18.01 -55.60 -38.19
N ASP A 166 19.15 -56.23 -38.49
CA ASP A 166 19.80 -56.46 -39.80
C ASP A 166 19.73 -57.94 -40.30
N SER A 167 19.73 -58.08 -41.63
CA SER A 167 20.40 -59.06 -42.54
C SER A 167 20.10 -60.59 -42.63
N ALA A 168 19.72 -61.00 -43.86
CA ALA A 168 20.36 -61.94 -44.84
C ALA A 168 20.22 -63.49 -44.85
N ASP A 169 20.05 -64.03 -46.09
CA ASP A 169 19.81 -65.41 -46.60
C ASP A 169 21.06 -66.16 -47.18
N ALA A 170 20.99 -67.50 -47.40
CA ALA A 170 21.68 -68.32 -48.44
C ALA A 170 21.26 -69.84 -48.41
N LEU A 171 20.64 -70.46 -49.46
CA LEU A 171 21.13 -71.23 -50.67
C LEU A 171 21.58 -72.72 -50.45
N ASP A 172 20.87 -73.72 -51.02
CA ASP A 172 21.13 -74.60 -52.22
C ASP A 172 22.19 -75.74 -52.06
N SER A 173 22.23 -76.94 -52.69
CA SER A 173 21.49 -77.66 -53.76
C SER A 173 21.94 -79.16 -53.88
N ALA A 174 21.13 -79.99 -54.58
CA ALA A 174 21.44 -81.00 -55.64
C ALA A 174 22.57 -82.09 -55.46
N ASP A 175 22.32 -83.41 -55.54
CA ASP A 175 22.09 -84.35 -56.69
C ASP A 175 23.25 -85.35 -56.99
N ARG A 176 22.87 -86.64 -56.95
CA ARG A 176 23.03 -87.69 -58.00
C ARG A 176 24.36 -88.32 -58.43
N THR A 177 24.22 -89.65 -58.45
CA THR A 177 24.55 -90.63 -59.51
C THR A 177 25.97 -91.21 -59.52
N LEU A 178 26.15 -92.46 -59.07
CA LEU A 178 25.71 -93.73 -59.70
C LEU A 178 26.20 -93.90 -61.15
N ARG A 179 27.48 -94.26 -61.31
CA ARG A 179 28.02 -94.94 -62.52
C ARG A 179 29.36 -95.63 -62.25
N ARG A 180 29.50 -96.27 -61.07
CA ARG A 180 30.64 -97.16 -60.74
C ARG A 180 30.16 -98.52 -60.21
N LEU A 181 28.98 -98.94 -60.65
CA LEU A 181 28.37 -100.23 -60.34
C LEU A 181 28.17 -101.02 -61.63
N GLN A 182 29.20 -101.71 -62.15
CA GLN A 182 28.89 -102.82 -63.05
C GLN A 182 29.97 -103.88 -63.30
N GLN A 183 31.18 -103.81 -62.72
CA GLN A 183 32.22 -104.80 -63.04
C GLN A 183 32.64 -105.75 -61.89
N GLU A 184 32.27 -105.48 -60.64
CA GLU A 184 32.62 -106.33 -59.48
C GLU A 184 31.54 -107.37 -59.10
N ILE A 185 30.55 -107.61 -59.98
CA ILE A 185 29.35 -108.40 -59.63
C ILE A 185 29.56 -109.92 -59.80
N ALA A 186 30.59 -110.39 -60.52
CA ALA A 186 30.66 -111.81 -60.88
C ALA A 186 31.47 -112.70 -59.92
N GLN A 187 32.48 -112.19 -59.21
CA GLN A 187 33.34 -113.03 -58.35
C GLN A 187 33.00 -112.97 -56.85
N GLY A 188 32.10 -112.08 -56.43
CA GLY A 188 31.68 -111.94 -55.03
C GLY A 188 30.53 -112.85 -54.58
N LYS A 189 29.91 -113.68 -55.44
CA LYS A 189 28.63 -114.33 -55.09
C LYS A 189 28.70 -115.32 -53.92
N ALA A 190 29.80 -116.04 -53.73
CA ALA A 190 29.91 -117.03 -52.66
C ALA A 190 30.34 -116.43 -51.30
N ALA A 191 31.26 -115.45 -51.30
CA ALA A 191 31.62 -114.72 -50.07
C ALA A 191 30.49 -113.77 -49.60
N ARG A 192 29.78 -113.14 -50.54
CA ARG A 192 28.60 -112.29 -50.26
C ARG A 192 27.41 -113.06 -49.69
N GLU A 193 27.32 -114.37 -49.84
CA GLU A 193 26.18 -115.13 -49.29
C GLU A 193 26.36 -115.44 -47.80
N ASN A 194 27.59 -115.68 -47.34
CA ASN A 194 27.90 -115.86 -45.92
C ASN A 194 28.03 -114.52 -45.19
N GLU A 195 28.71 -113.52 -45.76
CA GLU A 195 28.67 -112.15 -45.26
C GLU A 195 27.24 -111.60 -45.30
N GLY A 196 26.48 -111.87 -46.36
CA GLY A 196 25.08 -111.46 -46.48
C GLY A 196 24.16 -112.14 -45.47
N ARG A 197 24.47 -113.34 -44.97
CA ARG A 197 23.74 -113.95 -43.87
C ARG A 197 24.11 -113.34 -42.51
N GLN A 198 25.38 -113.01 -42.29
CA GLN A 198 25.85 -112.37 -41.06
C GLN A 198 25.38 -110.90 -40.97
N ILE A 199 25.47 -110.16 -42.06
CA ILE A 199 24.95 -108.80 -42.22
C ILE A 199 23.43 -108.79 -42.08
N ARG A 200 22.70 -109.78 -42.62
CA ARG A 200 21.24 -109.88 -42.40
C ARG A 200 20.88 -110.12 -40.93
N ARG A 201 21.68 -110.88 -40.18
CA ARG A 201 21.48 -111.08 -38.73
C ARG A 201 21.85 -109.82 -37.93
N GLN A 202 22.94 -109.14 -38.28
CA GLN A 202 23.33 -107.87 -37.66
C GLN A 202 22.30 -106.78 -37.93
N HIS A 203 21.82 -106.64 -39.17
CA HIS A 203 20.74 -105.72 -39.50
C HIS A 203 19.41 -106.11 -38.85
N ALA A 204 19.09 -107.40 -38.72
CA ALA A 204 17.91 -107.82 -37.98
C ALA A 204 18.00 -107.43 -36.50
N ASN A 205 19.15 -107.63 -35.86
CA ASN A 205 19.38 -107.21 -34.48
C ASN A 205 19.39 -105.68 -34.32
N GLU A 206 19.99 -104.94 -35.26
CA GLU A 206 19.99 -103.46 -35.27
C GLU A 206 18.61 -102.87 -35.53
N LEU A 207 17.78 -103.53 -36.35
CA LEU A 207 16.39 -103.17 -36.55
C LEU A 207 15.59 -103.45 -35.28
N GLU A 208 15.83 -104.56 -34.60
CA GLU A 208 15.16 -104.89 -33.34
C GLU A 208 15.54 -103.92 -32.21
N THR A 209 16.81 -103.50 -32.11
CA THR A 209 17.22 -102.49 -31.15
C THR A 209 16.65 -101.11 -31.49
N LYS A 210 16.69 -100.69 -32.76
CA LYS A 210 16.08 -99.43 -33.21
C LYS A 210 14.55 -99.44 -33.04
N ASP A 211 13.88 -100.56 -33.28
CA ASP A 211 12.45 -100.71 -33.03
C ASP A 211 12.15 -100.63 -31.53
N GLY A 212 13.03 -101.18 -30.68
CA GLY A 212 12.97 -101.03 -29.23
C GLY A 212 13.14 -99.58 -28.76
N GLU A 213 14.10 -98.84 -29.33
CA GLU A 213 14.32 -97.41 -29.05
C GLU A 213 13.16 -96.55 -29.56
N ILE A 214 12.64 -96.82 -30.76
CA ILE A 214 11.46 -96.16 -31.31
C ILE A 214 10.23 -96.41 -30.43
N ARG A 215 10.04 -97.64 -29.91
CA ARG A 215 8.96 -97.94 -28.95
C ARG A 215 9.12 -97.15 -27.65
N LYS A 216 10.31 -97.10 -27.07
CA LYS A 216 10.58 -96.30 -25.86
C LYS A 216 10.35 -94.81 -26.09
N ALA A 217 10.86 -94.26 -27.18
CA ALA A 217 10.64 -92.86 -27.54
C ALA A 217 9.16 -92.54 -27.78
N ARG A 218 8.40 -93.47 -28.37
CA ARG A 218 6.93 -93.34 -28.52
C ARG A 218 6.21 -93.40 -27.18
N GLU A 219 6.61 -94.26 -26.26
CA GLU A 219 6.05 -94.34 -24.91
C GLU A 219 6.36 -93.09 -24.09
N GLU A 220 7.57 -92.55 -24.17
CA GLU A 220 7.97 -91.29 -23.54
C GLU A 220 7.23 -90.09 -24.14
N ALA A 221 7.10 -90.04 -25.47
CA ALA A 221 6.30 -89.02 -26.16
C ALA A 221 4.81 -89.12 -25.80
N ALA A 222 4.26 -90.34 -25.64
CA ALA A 222 2.89 -90.53 -25.21
C ALA A 222 2.67 -90.06 -23.76
N LYS A 223 3.63 -90.33 -22.86
CA LYS A 223 3.58 -89.85 -21.48
C LYS A 223 3.68 -88.32 -21.40
N SER A 224 4.60 -87.70 -22.13
CA SER A 224 4.74 -86.24 -22.15
C SER A 224 3.51 -85.55 -22.76
N LEU A 225 2.91 -86.12 -23.82
CA LEU A 225 1.64 -85.65 -24.36
C LEU A 225 0.50 -85.77 -23.34
N GLN A 226 0.45 -86.86 -22.57
CA GLN A 226 -0.56 -87.05 -21.53
C GLN A 226 -0.39 -86.07 -20.36
N GLU A 227 0.84 -85.79 -19.95
CA GLU A 227 1.14 -84.78 -18.92
C GLU A 227 0.83 -83.36 -19.40
N ALA A 228 1.20 -83.02 -20.64
CA ALA A 228 0.84 -81.77 -21.27
C ALA A 228 -0.69 -81.60 -21.38
N ALA A 229 -1.42 -82.66 -21.72
CA ALA A 229 -2.89 -82.65 -21.76
C ALA A 229 -3.51 -82.42 -20.37
N LYS A 230 -2.95 -83.01 -19.30
CA LYS A 230 -3.41 -82.77 -17.92
C LYS A 230 -3.14 -81.34 -17.47
N LEU A 231 -1.96 -80.79 -17.79
CA LEU A 231 -1.63 -79.40 -17.50
C LEU A 231 -2.52 -78.44 -18.30
N GLY A 232 -2.79 -78.74 -19.57
CA GLY A 232 -3.75 -78.02 -20.41
C GLY A 232 -5.14 -77.99 -19.80
N ALA A 233 -5.69 -79.13 -19.41
CA ALA A 233 -6.99 -79.22 -18.76
C ALA A 233 -7.05 -78.45 -17.43
N ASN A 234 -5.98 -78.48 -16.63
CA ASN A 234 -5.91 -77.69 -15.39
C ASN A 234 -5.89 -76.18 -15.68
N LEU A 235 -5.10 -75.71 -16.65
CA LEU A 235 -5.05 -74.30 -17.04
C LEU A 235 -6.40 -73.86 -17.62
N GLU A 236 -7.05 -74.67 -18.45
CA GLU A 236 -8.40 -74.40 -18.96
C GLU A 236 -9.41 -74.24 -17.84
N SER A 237 -9.38 -75.12 -16.82
CA SER A 237 -10.27 -75.00 -15.66
C SER A 237 -9.99 -73.73 -14.83
N GLN A 238 -8.72 -73.34 -14.69
CA GLN A 238 -8.33 -72.10 -14.00
C GLN A 238 -8.82 -70.88 -14.78
N VAL A 239 -8.63 -70.86 -16.10
CA VAL A 239 -9.12 -69.78 -16.98
C VAL A 239 -10.64 -69.67 -16.88
N GLN A 240 -11.39 -70.77 -16.93
CA GLN A 240 -12.84 -70.75 -16.76
C GLN A 240 -13.26 -70.20 -15.38
N SER A 241 -12.55 -70.59 -14.32
CA SER A 241 -12.83 -70.08 -12.97
C SER A 241 -12.55 -68.57 -12.83
N LEU A 242 -11.49 -68.07 -13.48
CA LEU A 242 -11.14 -66.66 -13.48
C LEU A 242 -12.11 -65.85 -14.35
N GLN A 243 -12.53 -66.39 -15.49
CA GLN A 243 -13.58 -65.80 -16.33
C GLN A 243 -14.90 -65.67 -15.54
N ALA A 244 -15.31 -66.70 -14.81
CA ALA A 244 -16.53 -66.65 -14.00
C ALA A 244 -16.44 -65.67 -12.82
N LYS A 245 -15.23 -65.44 -12.26
CA LYS A 245 -15.02 -64.40 -11.25
C LYS A 245 -15.05 -63.02 -11.89
N LEU A 246 -14.42 -62.84 -13.04
CA LEU A 246 -14.42 -61.59 -13.79
C LEU A 246 -15.85 -61.16 -14.15
N THR A 247 -16.69 -62.07 -14.64
CA THR A 247 -18.09 -61.75 -14.96
C THR A 247 -18.88 -61.30 -13.74
N LYS A 248 -18.65 -61.92 -12.56
CA LYS A 248 -19.30 -61.50 -11.30
C LYS A 248 -18.87 -60.10 -10.86
N GLU A 249 -17.57 -59.83 -10.93
CA GLU A 249 -17.03 -58.50 -10.60
C GLU A 249 -17.54 -57.43 -11.59
N GLU A 250 -17.65 -57.77 -12.88
CA GLU A 250 -18.23 -56.87 -13.90
C GLU A 250 -19.71 -56.56 -13.61
N GLU A 251 -20.49 -57.57 -13.18
CA GLU A 251 -21.88 -57.39 -12.73
C GLU A 251 -21.98 -56.49 -11.48
N GLU A 252 -21.10 -56.67 -10.50
CA GLU A 252 -21.05 -55.82 -9.30
C GLU A 252 -20.65 -54.38 -9.62
N VAL A 253 -19.65 -54.18 -10.48
CA VAL A 253 -19.24 -52.85 -10.95
C VAL A 253 -20.40 -52.17 -11.70
N ALA A 254 -21.13 -52.90 -12.54
CA ALA A 254 -22.31 -52.37 -13.23
C ALA A 254 -23.40 -51.97 -12.22
N ARG A 255 -23.64 -52.78 -11.18
CA ARG A 255 -24.60 -52.46 -10.11
C ARG A 255 -24.20 -51.20 -9.35
N LEU A 256 -22.94 -51.11 -8.92
CA LEU A 256 -22.41 -49.95 -8.18
C LEU A 256 -22.42 -48.67 -9.01
N ARG A 257 -22.16 -48.75 -10.32
CA ARG A 257 -22.32 -47.61 -11.24
C ARG A 257 -23.78 -47.14 -11.26
N GLY A 258 -24.73 -48.06 -11.37
CA GLY A 258 -26.15 -47.73 -11.32
C GLY A 258 -26.59 -47.12 -9.97
N GLU A 259 -26.05 -47.59 -8.85
CA GLU A 259 -26.29 -46.99 -7.53
C GLU A 259 -25.69 -45.57 -7.42
N LEU A 260 -24.47 -45.37 -7.94
CA LEU A 260 -23.81 -44.07 -7.96
C LEU A 260 -24.57 -43.05 -8.81
N ASP A 261 -25.08 -43.45 -9.98
CA ASP A 261 -25.84 -42.56 -10.85
C ASP A 261 -27.17 -42.15 -10.21
N ARG A 262 -27.88 -43.09 -9.55
CA ARG A 262 -29.08 -42.75 -8.75
C ARG A 262 -28.77 -41.80 -7.60
N ALA A 263 -27.64 -42.00 -6.91
CA ALA A 263 -27.23 -41.10 -5.83
C ALA A 263 -26.91 -39.70 -6.36
N ARG A 264 -26.24 -39.60 -7.52
CA ARG A 264 -25.97 -38.33 -8.21
C ARG A 264 -27.25 -37.62 -8.61
N GLU A 265 -28.23 -38.34 -9.15
CA GLU A 265 -29.55 -37.78 -9.48
C GLU A 265 -30.29 -37.26 -8.26
N GLN A 266 -30.27 -38.00 -7.14
CA GLN A 266 -30.88 -37.54 -5.89
C GLN A 266 -30.21 -36.29 -5.33
N VAL A 267 -28.88 -36.22 -5.36
CA VAL A 267 -28.13 -35.01 -4.95
C VAL A 267 -28.46 -33.84 -5.87
N ALA A 268 -28.48 -34.06 -7.18
CA ALA A 268 -28.85 -33.02 -8.14
C ALA A 268 -30.29 -32.52 -7.94
N LYS A 269 -31.23 -33.43 -7.61
CA LYS A 269 -32.62 -33.07 -7.30
C LYS A 269 -32.70 -32.21 -6.04
N LYS A 270 -32.08 -32.63 -4.93
CA LYS A 270 -32.06 -31.84 -3.68
C LYS A 270 -31.38 -30.49 -3.86
N ALA A 271 -30.29 -30.43 -4.62
CA ALA A 271 -29.63 -29.16 -4.92
C ALA A 271 -30.53 -28.20 -5.71
N ARG A 272 -31.37 -28.72 -6.63
CA ARG A 272 -32.37 -27.91 -7.34
C ARG A 272 -33.48 -27.44 -6.42
N GLU A 273 -34.00 -28.31 -5.56
CA GLU A 273 -35.05 -27.96 -4.58
C GLU A 273 -34.56 -26.83 -3.66
N ILE A 274 -33.36 -26.95 -3.07
CA ILE A 274 -32.76 -25.90 -2.22
C ILE A 274 -32.56 -24.60 -3.00
N ALA A 275 -32.12 -24.67 -4.26
CA ALA A 275 -31.93 -23.49 -5.09
C ALA A 275 -33.27 -22.79 -5.41
N GLU A 276 -34.32 -23.56 -5.68
CA GLU A 276 -35.67 -23.01 -5.91
C GLU A 276 -36.27 -22.39 -4.66
N GLU A 277 -36.11 -23.03 -3.49
CA GLU A 277 -36.52 -22.48 -2.19
C GLU A 277 -35.83 -21.13 -1.93
N LEU A 278 -34.50 -21.06 -2.00
CA LEU A 278 -33.73 -19.82 -1.80
C LEU A 278 -34.10 -18.72 -2.80
N LEU A 279 -34.32 -19.08 -4.07
CA LEU A 279 -34.78 -18.12 -5.07
C LEU A 279 -36.19 -17.59 -4.74
N SER A 280 -37.06 -18.42 -4.19
CA SER A 280 -38.44 -18.07 -3.87
C SER A 280 -38.59 -17.28 -2.58
N GLU A 281 -37.86 -17.65 -1.52
CA GLU A 281 -37.98 -17.06 -0.19
C GLU A 281 -37.16 -15.78 -0.02
N GLU A 282 -35.93 -15.76 -0.53
CA GLU A 282 -35.00 -14.66 -0.26
C GLU A 282 -34.87 -13.72 -1.46
N VAL A 283 -34.55 -14.27 -2.63
CA VAL A 283 -34.13 -13.45 -3.78
C VAL A 283 -35.31 -12.71 -4.41
N ARG A 284 -36.46 -13.36 -4.61
CA ARG A 284 -37.64 -12.75 -5.24
C ARG A 284 -38.27 -11.64 -4.38
N PRO A 285 -38.54 -11.84 -3.07
CA PRO A 285 -39.08 -10.78 -2.23
C PRO A 285 -38.12 -9.60 -2.10
N TRP A 286 -36.83 -9.86 -1.91
CA TRP A 286 -35.81 -8.80 -1.87
C TRP A 286 -35.76 -7.97 -3.16
N LEU A 287 -35.86 -8.61 -4.33
CA LEU A 287 -35.93 -7.91 -5.62
C LEU A 287 -37.21 -7.08 -5.77
N ALA A 288 -38.33 -7.54 -5.22
CA ALA A 288 -39.59 -6.79 -5.21
C ALA A 288 -39.46 -5.54 -4.30
N ASP A 289 -38.94 -5.71 -3.08
CA ASP A 289 -38.71 -4.61 -2.15
C ASP A 289 -37.72 -3.57 -2.70
N ALA A 290 -36.63 -4.03 -3.33
CA ALA A 290 -35.67 -3.15 -3.99
C ALA A 290 -36.28 -2.34 -5.14
N ARG A 291 -37.24 -2.92 -5.89
CA ARG A 291 -37.98 -2.21 -6.94
C ARG A 291 -38.94 -1.17 -6.37
N ILE A 292 -39.63 -1.49 -5.28
CA ILE A 292 -40.52 -0.55 -4.58
C ILE A 292 -39.72 0.63 -4.04
N LEU A 293 -38.58 0.38 -3.39
CA LEU A 293 -37.69 1.43 -2.89
C LEU A 293 -37.14 2.31 -4.02
N LYS A 294 -36.79 1.72 -5.17
CA LYS A 294 -36.34 2.48 -6.33
C LYS A 294 -37.44 3.38 -6.88
N ALA A 295 -38.66 2.87 -7.05
CA ALA A 295 -39.81 3.65 -7.52
C ALA A 295 -40.13 4.82 -6.56
N ALA A 296 -40.15 4.57 -5.24
CA ALA A 296 -40.34 5.61 -4.24
C ALA A 296 -39.23 6.68 -4.29
N SER A 297 -37.97 6.29 -4.51
CA SER A 297 -36.86 7.23 -4.64
C SER A 297 -36.97 8.13 -5.89
N GLU A 298 -37.47 7.58 -7.00
CA GLU A 298 -37.68 8.32 -8.25
C GLU A 298 -38.84 9.32 -8.12
N GLU A 299 -39.90 8.96 -7.40
CA GLU A 299 -41.00 9.88 -7.07
C GLU A 299 -40.55 11.02 -6.16
N VAL A 300 -39.76 10.74 -5.13
CA VAL A 300 -39.18 11.79 -4.27
C VAL A 300 -38.25 12.71 -5.07
N ALA A 301 -37.47 12.18 -6.02
CA ALA A 301 -36.62 12.98 -6.89
C ALA A 301 -37.45 13.90 -7.81
N LYS A 302 -38.52 13.39 -8.42
CA LYS A 302 -39.45 14.19 -9.24
C LYS A 302 -40.15 15.28 -8.43
N LEU A 303 -40.61 14.95 -7.22
CA LEU A 303 -41.23 15.92 -6.31
C LEU A 303 -40.22 17.01 -5.93
N ARG A 304 -38.97 16.66 -5.61
CA ARG A 304 -37.91 17.64 -5.32
C ARG A 304 -37.66 18.59 -6.49
N GLN A 305 -37.53 18.07 -7.71
CA GLN A 305 -37.35 18.89 -8.93
C GLN A 305 -38.55 19.81 -9.19
N LEU A 306 -39.76 19.28 -9.09
CA LEU A 306 -40.99 20.08 -9.24
C LEU A 306 -41.09 21.15 -8.16
N THR A 307 -40.80 20.83 -6.90
CA THR A 307 -40.80 21.84 -5.82
C THR A 307 -39.71 22.87 -6.01
N SER A 308 -38.48 22.52 -6.42
CA SER A 308 -37.43 23.52 -6.63
C SER A 308 -37.79 24.48 -7.77
N GLU A 309 -38.28 23.97 -8.89
CA GLU A 309 -38.64 24.81 -10.04
C GLU A 309 -39.88 25.67 -9.78
N THR A 310 -40.90 25.11 -9.13
CA THR A 310 -42.12 25.85 -8.79
C THR A 310 -41.86 26.87 -7.69
N VAL A 311 -41.11 26.52 -6.65
CA VAL A 311 -40.73 27.47 -5.58
C VAL A 311 -39.85 28.58 -6.14
N GLU A 312 -38.89 28.31 -7.03
CA GLU A 312 -38.08 29.37 -7.63
C GLU A 312 -38.89 30.31 -8.53
N LYS A 313 -39.82 29.77 -9.33
CA LYS A 313 -40.73 30.56 -10.17
C LYS A 313 -41.66 31.41 -9.33
N VAL A 314 -42.29 30.84 -8.29
CA VAL A 314 -43.16 31.58 -7.36
C VAL A 314 -42.36 32.62 -6.60
N ARG A 315 -41.14 32.29 -6.14
CA ARG A 315 -40.25 33.25 -5.48
C ARG A 315 -39.83 34.38 -6.40
N LYS A 316 -39.62 34.13 -7.70
CA LYS A 316 -39.32 35.18 -8.68
C LYS A 316 -40.54 36.06 -8.94
N ALA A 317 -41.71 35.46 -9.16
CA ALA A 317 -42.96 36.17 -9.34
C ALA A 317 -43.32 37.04 -8.11
N GLN A 318 -43.14 36.52 -6.90
CA GLN A 318 -43.35 37.27 -5.66
C GLN A 318 -42.34 38.40 -5.48
N ARG A 319 -41.08 38.19 -5.88
CA ARG A 319 -40.04 39.25 -5.89
C ARG A 319 -40.37 40.37 -6.85
N ASP A 320 -40.86 40.05 -8.03
CA ASP A 320 -41.18 41.03 -9.08
C ASP A 320 -42.51 41.76 -8.77
N ALA A 321 -43.42 41.13 -8.02
CA ALA A 321 -44.68 41.73 -7.58
C ALA A 321 -44.55 42.68 -6.37
N ASP A 322 -43.52 42.51 -5.52
CA ASP A 322 -43.30 43.34 -4.33
C ASP A 322 -42.17 44.35 -4.54
N PRO A 323 -42.48 45.67 -4.59
CA PRO A 323 -41.49 46.73 -4.76
C PRO A 323 -40.40 46.75 -3.68
N PHE A 324 -40.68 46.27 -2.47
CA PHE A 324 -39.71 46.21 -1.38
C PHE A 324 -38.73 45.06 -1.56
N LEU A 325 -39.20 43.88 -1.96
CA LEU A 325 -38.33 42.72 -2.25
C LEU A 325 -37.45 42.94 -3.48
N ALA A 326 -37.97 43.63 -4.50
CA ALA A 326 -37.20 44.04 -5.67
C ALA A 326 -36.04 45.00 -5.27
N LYS A 327 -36.31 46.01 -4.44
CA LYS A 327 -35.29 46.95 -3.94
C LYS A 327 -34.26 46.26 -3.05
N GLU A 328 -34.70 45.35 -2.19
CA GLU A 328 -33.80 44.56 -1.35
C GLU A 328 -32.84 43.72 -2.20
N HIS A 329 -33.33 43.10 -3.27
CA HIS A 329 -32.50 42.34 -4.19
C HIS A 329 -31.48 43.23 -4.92
N GLN A 330 -31.89 44.42 -5.36
CA GLN A 330 -30.98 45.40 -5.98
C GLN A 330 -29.87 45.83 -5.01
N LEU A 331 -30.21 46.11 -3.75
CA LEU A 331 -29.22 46.46 -2.71
C LEU A 331 -28.24 45.30 -2.44
N ARG A 332 -28.73 44.06 -2.39
CA ARG A 332 -27.88 42.86 -2.25
C ARG A 332 -26.92 42.67 -3.43
N GLN A 333 -27.32 43.03 -4.65
CA GLN A 333 -26.45 42.99 -5.84
C GLN A 333 -25.45 44.16 -5.89
N ALA A 334 -25.80 45.32 -5.32
CA ALA A 334 -24.95 46.50 -5.31
C ALA A 334 -23.77 46.40 -4.30
N ILE A 335 -23.94 45.66 -3.20
CA ILE A 335 -22.89 45.50 -2.17
C ILE A 335 -21.55 45.00 -2.76
N PRO A 336 -21.50 43.89 -3.53
CA PRO A 336 -20.25 43.43 -4.15
C PRO A 336 -19.59 44.47 -5.06
N GLN A 337 -20.38 45.27 -5.79
CA GLN A 337 -19.86 46.30 -6.68
C GLN A 337 -19.20 47.44 -5.88
N MET A 338 -19.83 47.86 -4.77
CA MET A 338 -19.27 48.85 -3.86
C MET A 338 -17.99 48.34 -3.16
N GLU A 339 -17.92 47.04 -2.85
CA GLU A 339 -16.71 46.42 -2.28
C GLU A 339 -15.55 46.35 -3.26
N GLU A 340 -15.81 46.07 -4.54
CA GLU A 340 -14.79 46.13 -5.60
C GLU A 340 -14.27 47.57 -5.77
N MET A 341 -15.15 48.57 -5.71
CA MET A 341 -14.75 49.97 -5.71
C MET A 341 -13.87 50.33 -4.49
N LEU A 342 -14.20 49.84 -3.29
CA LEU A 342 -13.37 50.01 -2.10
C LEU A 342 -11.98 49.37 -2.25
N LYS A 343 -11.91 48.17 -2.83
CA LYS A 343 -10.61 47.52 -3.12
C LYS A 343 -9.76 48.36 -4.06
N LEU A 344 -10.36 48.95 -5.10
CA LEU A 344 -9.66 49.83 -6.03
C LEU A 344 -9.17 51.11 -5.36
N LEU A 345 -10.01 51.79 -4.56
CA LEU A 345 -9.62 53.00 -3.82
C LEU A 345 -8.48 52.73 -2.84
N ARG A 346 -8.57 51.64 -2.07
CA ARG A 346 -7.50 51.19 -1.15
C ARG A 346 -6.21 50.85 -1.89
N ARG A 347 -6.30 50.27 -3.09
CA ARG A 347 -5.12 50.00 -3.92
C ARG A 347 -4.47 51.31 -4.36
N TYR A 348 -5.24 52.29 -4.82
CA TYR A 348 -4.73 53.60 -5.23
C TYR A 348 -4.06 54.35 -4.08
N GLN A 349 -4.64 54.32 -2.87
CA GLN A 349 -4.02 54.90 -1.68
C GLN A 349 -2.69 54.23 -1.31
N ARG A 350 -2.59 52.90 -1.42
CA ARG A 350 -1.33 52.16 -1.14
C ARG A 350 -0.21 52.48 -2.15
N THR A 351 -0.58 52.77 -3.39
CA THR A 351 0.38 53.08 -4.46
C THR A 351 0.75 54.57 -4.54
N ALA A 352 -0.05 55.46 -3.95
CA ALA A 352 0.18 56.89 -3.99
C ALA A 352 1.21 57.32 -2.92
N VAL A 353 2.16 58.18 -3.32
CA VAL A 353 3.17 58.77 -2.40
C VAL A 353 2.50 59.75 -1.42
N GLN A 354 1.42 60.42 -1.84
CA GLN A 354 0.50 61.16 -0.98
C GLN A 354 -0.94 60.83 -1.40
N ALA A 355 -1.74 60.32 -0.48
CA ALA A 355 -3.16 60.04 -0.75
C ALA A 355 -3.96 61.36 -0.78
N LEU A 356 -4.74 61.55 -1.83
CA LEU A 356 -5.67 62.69 -1.92
C LEU A 356 -6.74 62.56 -0.82
N PRO A 357 -7.04 63.64 -0.08
CA PRO A 357 -8.04 63.61 1.00
C PRO A 357 -9.44 63.24 0.48
N GLU A 358 -9.75 63.56 -0.78
CA GLU A 358 -11.00 63.17 -1.44
C GLU A 358 -11.15 61.65 -1.59
N VAL A 359 -10.05 60.93 -1.86
CA VAL A 359 -10.04 59.46 -1.99
C VAL A 359 -10.29 58.81 -0.63
N THR A 360 -9.69 59.36 0.43
CA THR A 360 -9.90 58.90 1.81
C THR A 360 -11.33 59.18 2.29
N ALA A 361 -11.89 60.35 1.96
CA ALA A 361 -13.27 60.68 2.27
C ALA A 361 -14.28 59.79 1.51
N LEU A 362 -13.99 59.46 0.25
CA LEU A 362 -14.81 58.54 -0.56
C LEU A 362 -14.75 57.10 -0.03
N GLU A 363 -13.58 56.63 0.38
CA GLU A 363 -13.45 55.31 1.00
C GLU A 363 -14.27 55.20 2.30
N GLN A 364 -14.18 56.20 3.18
CA GLN A 364 -14.95 56.24 4.42
C GLN A 364 -16.46 56.24 4.14
N ARG A 365 -16.93 57.09 3.22
CA ARG A 365 -18.35 57.16 2.84
C ARG A 365 -18.88 55.85 2.25
N ILE A 366 -18.12 55.20 1.36
CA ILE A 366 -18.54 53.92 0.76
C ILE A 366 -18.53 52.82 1.83
N THR A 367 -17.55 52.81 2.73
CA THR A 367 -17.48 51.85 3.85
C THR A 367 -18.69 51.99 4.77
N GLU A 368 -19.00 53.20 5.23
CA GLU A 368 -20.17 53.47 6.06
C GLU A 368 -21.49 53.11 5.36
N HIS A 369 -21.59 53.34 4.05
CA HIS A 369 -22.81 53.02 3.30
C HIS A 369 -22.98 51.50 3.14
N VAL A 370 -21.90 50.77 2.85
CA VAL A 370 -21.92 49.30 2.81
C VAL A 370 -22.29 48.72 4.17
N GLU A 371 -21.76 49.26 5.27
CA GLU A 371 -22.10 48.82 6.63
C GLU A 371 -23.57 49.10 6.99
N LYS A 372 -24.09 50.29 6.66
CA LYS A 372 -25.51 50.64 6.88
C LYS A 372 -26.45 49.72 6.10
N VAL A 373 -26.20 49.51 4.81
CA VAL A 373 -27.03 48.64 3.96
C VAL A 373 -26.95 47.19 4.45
N ARG A 374 -25.78 46.71 4.89
CA ARG A 374 -25.65 45.38 5.51
C ARG A 374 -26.44 45.25 6.80
N TYR A 375 -26.37 46.26 7.67
CA TYR A 375 -27.12 46.27 8.92
C TYR A 375 -28.64 46.23 8.70
N GLU A 376 -29.14 47.00 7.73
CA GLU A 376 -30.58 47.00 7.40
C GLU A 376 -31.05 45.68 6.76
N LEU A 377 -30.20 45.02 5.97
CA LEU A 377 -30.47 43.69 5.43
C LEU A 377 -30.40 42.61 6.52
N GLU A 378 -29.39 42.64 7.40
CA GLU A 378 -29.25 41.71 8.53
C GLU A 378 -30.39 41.82 9.53
N LYS A 379 -30.90 43.04 9.79
CA LYS A 379 -32.06 43.26 10.66
C LYS A 379 -33.34 42.64 10.09
N ARG A 380 -33.48 42.56 8.76
CA ARG A 380 -34.63 41.96 8.07
C ARG A 380 -34.48 40.45 7.86
N ASP A 381 -33.25 39.97 7.83
CA ASP A 381 -32.91 38.55 7.80
C ASP A 381 -33.02 37.88 9.19
N GLN A 382 -33.35 38.64 10.24
CA GLN A 382 -33.62 38.06 11.56
C GLN A 382 -34.86 37.15 11.48
N PRO A 383 -34.73 35.87 11.87
CA PRO A 383 -35.81 34.89 11.71
C PRO A 383 -36.98 35.25 12.65
N SER A 384 -38.20 35.33 12.11
CA SER A 384 -39.42 35.56 12.93
C SER A 384 -39.90 34.31 13.68
N ASP A 385 -39.11 33.23 13.66
CA ASP A 385 -39.45 31.94 14.27
C ASP A 385 -38.85 31.87 15.69
N PRO A 386 -39.68 31.71 16.75
CA PRO A 386 -39.24 31.59 18.14
C PRO A 386 -38.22 30.48 18.39
N PHE A 387 -38.18 29.43 17.56
CA PHE A 387 -37.19 28.36 17.66
C PHE A 387 -35.80 28.84 17.21
N LEU A 388 -35.77 29.64 16.15
CA LEU A 388 -34.57 30.19 15.54
C LEU A 388 -33.96 31.31 16.40
N GLU A 389 -34.79 32.14 17.04
CA GLU A 389 -34.33 33.10 18.07
C GLU A 389 -33.65 32.41 19.26
N ARG A 390 -34.16 31.25 19.71
CA ARG A 390 -33.53 30.48 20.80
C ARG A 390 -32.15 29.96 20.42
N ILE A 391 -31.92 29.60 19.16
CA ILE A 391 -30.61 29.17 18.67
C ILE A 391 -29.63 30.35 18.66
N SER A 392 -30.04 31.51 18.14
CA SER A 392 -29.19 32.72 18.19
C SER A 392 -28.87 33.13 19.64
N ALA A 393 -29.87 33.13 20.52
CA ALA A 393 -29.68 33.41 21.95
C ALA A 393 -28.70 32.42 22.60
N LYS A 394 -28.79 31.13 22.24
CA LYS A 394 -27.89 30.09 22.75
C LYS A 394 -26.46 30.25 22.21
N ILE A 395 -26.28 30.65 20.94
CA ILE A 395 -24.97 30.97 20.37
C ILE A 395 -24.32 32.15 21.11
N ASN A 396 -25.09 33.19 21.43
CA ASN A 396 -24.57 34.39 22.09
C ASN A 396 -24.08 34.14 23.53
N VAL A 397 -24.59 33.10 24.19
CA VAL A 397 -24.20 32.74 25.57
C VAL A 397 -23.18 31.59 25.60
N ALA A 398 -23.09 30.78 24.54
CA ALA A 398 -22.26 29.57 24.49
C ALA A 398 -20.75 29.81 24.63
N ASP A 399 -20.08 28.85 25.28
CA ASP A 399 -18.62 28.76 25.42
C ASP A 399 -17.95 28.05 24.23
N SER A 400 -16.61 28.09 24.12
CA SER A 400 -15.87 27.59 22.94
C SER A 400 -16.12 26.11 22.58
N ARG A 401 -16.33 25.25 23.58
CA ARG A 401 -16.70 23.83 23.39
C ARG A 401 -18.15 23.69 22.95
N GLU A 402 -19.05 24.48 23.53
CA GLU A 402 -20.48 24.49 23.19
C GLU A 402 -20.69 25.02 21.78
N LEU A 403 -19.97 26.05 21.36
CA LEU A 403 -20.00 26.57 19.98
C LEU A 403 -19.58 25.54 18.94
N LYS A 404 -18.62 24.67 19.25
CA LYS A 404 -18.27 23.55 18.35
C LYS A 404 -19.40 22.53 18.27
N SER A 405 -20.05 22.23 19.39
CA SER A 405 -21.21 21.32 19.41
C SER A 405 -22.43 21.89 18.67
N ILE A 406 -22.66 23.21 18.79
CA ILE A 406 -23.74 23.92 18.10
C ILE A 406 -23.44 23.98 16.61
N GLU A 407 -22.20 24.25 16.19
CA GLU A 407 -21.80 24.22 14.78
C GLU A 407 -21.96 22.82 14.17
N SER A 408 -21.57 21.76 14.88
CA SER A 408 -21.81 20.38 14.41
C SER A 408 -23.29 20.02 14.33
N ALA A 409 -24.10 20.47 15.29
CA ALA A 409 -25.54 20.24 15.29
C ALA A 409 -26.23 21.02 14.16
N LEU A 410 -25.77 22.24 13.87
CA LEU A 410 -26.27 23.06 12.76
C LEU A 410 -25.92 22.45 11.39
N LEU A 411 -24.74 21.86 11.26
CA LEU A 411 -24.33 21.15 10.04
C LEU A 411 -25.18 19.89 9.81
N LEU A 412 -25.48 19.14 10.87
CA LEU A 412 -26.41 17.99 10.79
C LEU A 412 -27.85 18.43 10.49
N ALA A 413 -28.30 19.54 11.08
CA ALA A 413 -29.62 20.11 10.81
C ALA A 413 -29.77 20.56 9.35
N GLU A 414 -28.74 21.19 8.77
CA GLU A 414 -28.71 21.55 7.34
C GLU A 414 -28.71 20.31 6.44
N GLN A 415 -27.89 19.29 6.74
CA GLN A 415 -27.85 18.03 5.98
C GLN A 415 -29.18 17.27 6.02
N SER A 416 -29.92 17.39 7.11
CA SER A 416 -31.27 16.80 7.26
C SER A 416 -32.39 17.64 6.65
N GLY A 417 -32.09 18.87 6.20
CA GLY A 417 -33.08 19.81 5.65
C GLY A 417 -33.97 20.49 6.70
N LEU A 418 -33.64 20.40 8.00
CA LEU A 418 -34.36 21.06 9.09
C LEU A 418 -34.10 22.57 9.16
N VAL A 419 -32.98 23.03 8.62
CA VAL A 419 -32.60 24.45 8.56
C VAL A 419 -32.16 24.78 7.13
N ASP A 420 -32.78 25.79 6.52
CA ASP A 420 -32.38 26.28 5.20
C ASP A 420 -30.93 26.80 5.21
N SER A 421 -30.20 26.58 4.11
CA SER A 421 -28.79 26.99 3.96
C SER A 421 -28.53 28.47 4.24
N ARG A 422 -29.49 29.35 3.90
CA ARG A 422 -29.38 30.80 4.18
C ARG A 422 -29.43 31.12 5.68
N HIS A 423 -30.26 30.42 6.43
CA HIS A 423 -30.34 30.58 7.88
C HIS A 423 -29.12 29.95 8.56
N ALA A 424 -28.65 28.81 8.06
CA ALA A 424 -27.40 28.19 8.51
C ALA A 424 -26.20 29.13 8.34
N ASP A 425 -26.13 29.88 7.24
CA ASP A 425 -25.07 30.85 6.99
C ASP A 425 -25.11 32.06 7.94
N LEU A 426 -26.31 32.54 8.32
CA LEU A 426 -26.46 33.58 9.35
C LEU A 426 -25.94 33.09 10.71
N TYR A 427 -26.30 31.88 11.13
CA TYR A 427 -25.82 31.31 12.39
C TYR A 427 -24.32 31.00 12.38
N ARG A 428 -23.75 30.59 11.24
CA ARG A 428 -22.30 30.47 11.09
C ARG A 428 -21.61 31.81 11.32
N ARG A 429 -22.14 32.90 10.77
CA ARG A 429 -21.62 34.25 11.00
C ARG A 429 -21.72 34.65 12.47
N ASP A 430 -22.82 34.35 13.15
CA ASP A 430 -22.99 34.61 14.58
C ASP A 430 -22.02 33.76 15.43
N ILE A 431 -21.83 32.47 15.10
CA ILE A 431 -20.84 31.59 15.72
C ILE A 431 -19.42 32.14 15.49
N HIS A 432 -19.10 32.60 14.28
CA HIS A 432 -17.82 33.23 13.97
C HIS A 432 -17.62 34.53 14.75
N ARG A 433 -18.66 35.38 14.86
CA ARG A 433 -18.64 36.62 15.64
C ARG A 433 -18.44 36.33 17.13
N ARG A 434 -19.18 35.36 17.69
CA ARG A 434 -19.02 34.90 19.07
C ARG A 434 -17.65 34.26 19.31
N ARG A 435 -17.14 33.45 18.38
CA ARG A 435 -15.77 32.92 18.42
C ARG A 435 -14.74 34.03 18.39
N SER A 436 -14.97 35.09 17.63
CA SER A 436 -14.10 36.28 17.63
C SER A 436 -14.15 36.99 18.98
N TYR A 437 -15.34 37.17 19.58
CA TYR A 437 -15.47 37.78 20.91
C TYR A 437 -14.87 36.92 22.04
N LEU A 438 -15.03 35.60 21.98
CA LEU A 438 -14.37 34.67 22.90
C LEU A 438 -12.87 34.62 22.62
N ALA A 439 -12.44 34.69 21.36
CA ALA A 439 -11.03 34.75 21.00
C ALA A 439 -10.39 36.06 21.46
N ASP A 440 -11.10 37.20 21.46
CA ASP A 440 -10.63 38.47 22.03
C ASP A 440 -10.56 38.41 23.57
N ARG A 441 -11.47 37.68 24.22
CA ARG A 441 -11.40 37.38 25.67
C ARG A 441 -10.26 36.40 26.00
N ASP A 442 -10.04 35.40 25.14
CA ASP A 442 -8.99 34.40 25.26
C ASP A 442 -7.61 34.96 24.84
N PHE A 443 -7.56 36.00 23.99
CA PHE A 443 -6.35 36.76 23.65
C PHE A 443 -5.81 37.51 24.87
N HIS A 444 -6.70 37.88 25.79
CA HIS A 444 -6.34 38.49 27.07
C HIS A 444 -6.24 37.52 28.24
N VAL A 445 -6.56 36.23 28.11
CA VAL A 445 -6.54 35.30 29.25
C VAL A 445 -5.78 33.99 29.07
N GLN A 446 -5.62 33.35 27.89
CA GLN A 446 -4.82 32.11 27.84
C GLN A 446 -4.51 31.58 26.43
N LYS A 447 -3.21 31.47 26.09
CA LYS A 447 -2.68 30.31 25.35
C LYS A 447 -1.42 29.77 26.03
N GLN A 448 -1.58 28.65 26.74
CA GLN A 448 -0.51 27.72 27.13
C GLN A 448 0.09 26.94 25.92
N SER A 449 0.19 27.60 24.76
CA SER A 449 0.91 27.10 23.57
C SER A 449 1.42 28.30 22.77
N GLY A 450 2.06 29.24 23.47
CA GLY A 450 2.78 30.36 22.88
C GLY A 450 4.26 30.33 23.28
N PRO A 451 5.10 31.16 22.64
CA PRO A 451 6.49 31.41 23.04
C PRO A 451 6.70 31.55 24.55
N LEU A 452 5.78 32.25 25.23
CA LEU A 452 5.82 32.43 26.68
C LEU A 452 5.63 31.11 27.46
N ALA A 453 4.69 30.27 27.06
CA ALA A 453 4.44 28.99 27.74
C ALA A 453 5.61 28.00 27.55
N LEU A 454 6.28 28.05 26.39
CA LEU A 454 7.51 27.28 26.16
C LEU A 454 8.67 27.79 27.01
N LEU A 455 8.80 29.11 27.15
CA LEU A 455 9.80 29.73 28.03
C LEU A 455 9.51 29.43 29.52
N GLU A 456 8.26 29.52 29.96
CA GLU A 456 7.81 29.15 31.30
C GLU A 456 8.12 27.68 31.60
N ARG A 457 7.84 26.78 30.64
CA ARG A 457 8.19 25.37 30.76
C ARG A 457 9.70 25.19 30.89
N ALA A 458 10.49 25.79 30.01
CA ALA A 458 11.94 25.66 30.05
C ALA A 458 12.55 26.19 31.36
N ALA A 459 12.02 27.32 31.85
CA ALA A 459 12.42 27.89 33.14
C ALA A 459 11.99 27.03 34.34
N ALA A 460 10.90 26.27 34.24
CA ALA A 460 10.43 25.37 35.30
C ALA A 460 11.10 23.99 35.28
N THR A 461 11.36 23.43 34.09
CA THR A 461 11.94 22.09 33.91
C THR A 461 13.46 22.10 33.88
N GLY A 462 14.10 23.27 33.72
CA GLY A 462 15.55 23.39 33.57
C GLY A 462 16.04 22.96 32.18
N GLU A 463 15.16 22.86 31.19
CA GLU A 463 15.55 22.67 29.80
C GLU A 463 16.47 23.82 29.35
N LYS A 464 17.48 23.50 28.54
CA LYS A 464 18.40 24.50 28.01
C LYS A 464 17.64 25.46 27.10
N ALA A 465 17.63 26.74 27.45
CA ALA A 465 17.00 27.81 26.68
C ALA A 465 17.88 29.07 26.69
N ARG A 466 17.75 29.89 25.65
CA ARG A 466 18.47 31.17 25.54
C ARG A 466 17.46 32.31 25.49
N LEU A 467 17.62 33.30 26.35
CA LEU A 467 16.76 34.48 26.43
C LEU A 467 17.58 35.70 26.03
N ALA A 468 17.24 36.35 24.91
CA ALA A 468 17.74 37.65 24.53
C ALA A 468 16.73 38.73 24.91
N VAL A 469 17.17 39.74 25.65
CA VAL A 469 16.33 40.86 26.08
C VAL A 469 16.86 42.14 25.46
N ASP A 470 16.00 42.82 24.72
CA ASP A 470 16.19 44.21 24.33
C ASP A 470 15.93 45.09 25.56
N ALA A 471 17.01 45.49 26.23
CA ALA A 471 16.92 46.09 27.53
C ALA A 471 16.37 47.52 27.49
N ASN A 472 16.55 48.24 26.37
CA ASN A 472 16.02 49.60 26.25
C ASN A 472 14.52 49.55 26.02
N ASN A 473 14.06 48.68 25.12
CA ASN A 473 12.64 48.48 24.87
C ASN A 473 11.91 48.04 26.15
N PHE A 474 12.48 47.05 26.86
CA PHE A 474 11.94 46.57 28.12
C PHE A 474 11.91 47.65 29.21
N ALA A 475 13.03 48.36 29.43
CA ALA A 475 13.10 49.37 30.49
C ALA A 475 12.21 50.58 30.20
N CYS A 476 12.03 50.97 28.93
CA CYS A 476 11.19 52.10 28.56
C CYS A 476 9.70 51.78 28.70
N LEU A 477 9.27 50.58 28.30
CA LEU A 477 7.86 50.17 28.31
C LEU A 477 7.39 49.63 29.66
N ARG A 478 8.30 49.18 30.53
CA ARG A 478 7.99 48.61 31.86
C ARG A 478 8.64 49.38 33.01
N GLN A 479 8.68 50.72 32.92
CA GLN A 479 9.15 51.61 33.98
C GLN A 479 8.41 51.38 35.31
N ASP A 480 7.09 51.20 35.25
CA ASP A 480 6.23 50.97 36.42
C ASP A 480 6.59 49.69 37.16
N TYR A 481 6.84 48.61 36.40
CA TYR A 481 7.22 47.33 36.98
C TYR A 481 8.62 47.39 37.60
N LEU A 482 9.57 48.06 36.93
CA LEU A 482 10.96 48.18 37.37
C LEU A 482 11.18 49.25 38.45
N GLY A 483 10.15 50.04 38.79
CA GLY A 483 10.27 51.20 39.68
C GLY A 483 11.33 52.18 39.20
N LEU A 484 11.38 52.43 37.88
CA LEU A 484 12.31 53.36 37.24
C LEU A 484 11.61 54.67 36.88
N SER A 485 12.33 55.77 37.00
CA SER A 485 11.92 57.08 36.49
C SER A 485 12.99 57.54 35.52
N LEU A 486 12.83 57.21 34.23
CA LEU A 486 13.88 57.44 33.24
C LEU A 486 13.89 58.91 32.77
N PRO A 487 15.06 59.57 32.76
CA PRO A 487 15.17 60.92 32.20
C PRO A 487 15.03 60.89 30.67
N THR A 488 14.37 61.92 30.11
CA THR A 488 14.21 62.06 28.66
C THR A 488 15.19 63.06 28.07
N LYS A 489 15.77 62.77 26.91
CA LYS A 489 16.59 63.70 26.11
C LYS A 489 16.04 63.79 24.69
N LYS A 490 15.99 65.00 24.13
CA LYS A 490 15.61 65.20 22.72
C LYS A 490 16.77 64.82 21.80
N ASN A 491 16.51 64.03 20.77
CA ASN A 491 17.48 63.75 19.72
C ASN A 491 17.62 64.97 18.77
N ALA A 492 18.56 64.90 17.83
CA ALA A 492 18.79 65.98 16.85
C ALA A 492 17.57 66.26 15.94
N GLN A 493 16.57 65.36 15.91
CA GLN A 493 15.32 65.46 15.16
C GLN A 493 14.14 65.95 16.02
N GLY A 494 14.39 66.29 17.30
CA GLY A 494 13.38 66.82 18.23
C GLY A 494 12.54 65.77 18.96
N GLU A 495 12.73 64.48 18.69
CA GLU A 495 12.03 63.38 19.34
C GLU A 495 12.58 63.14 20.75
N THR A 496 11.69 62.93 21.71
CA THR A 496 12.06 62.65 23.10
C THR A 496 12.37 61.16 23.25
N ARG A 497 13.59 60.83 23.68
CA ARG A 497 14.01 59.46 23.97
C ARG A 497 14.36 59.31 25.44
N PHE A 498 13.95 58.20 26.04
CA PHE A 498 14.34 57.84 27.40
C PHE A 498 15.81 57.42 27.41
N LEU A 499 16.54 57.87 28.44
CA LEU A 499 17.93 57.50 28.66
C LEU A 499 18.00 56.50 29.81
N LEU A 500 18.52 55.32 29.52
CA LEU A 500 18.89 54.35 30.55
C LEU A 500 20.25 54.74 31.13
N ASP A 501 20.26 55.28 32.34
CA ASP A 501 21.48 55.55 33.10
C ASP A 501 22.09 54.27 33.69
N ALA A 502 23.29 54.38 34.27
CA ALA A 502 23.99 53.22 34.82
C ALA A 502 23.20 52.52 35.94
N ALA A 503 22.43 53.27 36.74
CA ALA A 503 21.61 52.74 37.81
C ALA A 503 20.41 51.93 37.27
N ALA A 504 19.71 52.45 36.25
CA ALA A 504 18.62 51.74 35.58
C ALA A 504 19.12 50.47 34.88
N ARG A 505 20.27 50.54 34.19
CA ARG A 505 20.90 49.38 33.56
C ARG A 505 21.24 48.30 34.60
N GLN A 506 21.81 48.69 35.73
CA GLN A 506 22.16 47.76 36.81
C GLN A 506 20.90 47.10 37.42
N LYS A 507 19.79 47.83 37.57
CA LYS A 507 18.51 47.27 38.04
C LYS A 507 17.95 46.20 37.10
N VAL A 508 17.97 46.46 35.79
CA VAL A 508 17.54 45.47 34.79
C VAL A 508 18.41 44.22 34.84
N VAL A 509 19.73 44.38 34.94
CA VAL A 509 20.67 43.26 35.07
C VAL A 509 20.44 42.46 36.35
N GLN A 510 20.27 43.12 37.50
CA GLN A 510 20.00 42.43 38.78
C GLN A 510 18.72 41.60 38.75
N LEU A 511 17.66 42.12 38.11
CA LEU A 511 16.40 41.39 37.97
C LEU A 511 16.57 40.15 37.07
N LEU A 512 17.25 40.30 35.94
CA LEU A 512 17.50 39.18 35.02
C LEU A 512 18.51 38.18 35.56
N GLU A 513 19.39 38.62 36.46
CA GLU A 513 20.30 37.76 37.20
C GLU A 513 19.54 36.88 38.20
N LYS A 514 18.59 37.45 38.96
CA LYS A 514 17.66 36.68 39.80
C LYS A 514 16.88 35.64 38.97
N LEU A 515 16.46 35.99 37.76
CA LEU A 515 15.81 35.05 36.84
C LEU A 515 16.75 33.93 36.39
N ALA A 516 18.01 34.24 36.08
CA ALA A 516 19.01 33.24 35.69
C ALA A 516 19.47 32.37 36.88
N ASP A 517 19.38 32.85 38.12
CA ASP A 517 19.62 32.06 39.33
C ASP A 517 18.48 31.04 39.54
N ASP A 518 17.24 31.49 39.40
CA ASP A 518 16.03 30.71 39.62
C ASP A 518 15.73 29.72 38.47
N ALA A 519 16.04 30.09 37.21
CA ALA A 519 15.87 29.25 36.03
C ALA A 519 17.22 28.64 35.57
N THR A 520 17.57 27.48 36.11
CA THR A 520 18.92 26.90 35.96
C THR A 520 19.30 26.50 34.53
N GLY A 521 18.34 26.26 33.65
CA GLY A 521 18.54 25.96 32.23
C GLY A 521 18.66 27.20 31.32
N LEU A 522 18.43 28.41 31.85
CA LEU A 522 18.30 29.64 31.07
C LEU A 522 19.63 30.39 30.96
N HIS A 523 20.06 30.65 29.73
CA HIS A 523 21.16 31.56 29.42
C HIS A 523 20.61 32.91 28.98
N VAL A 524 20.92 33.97 29.72
CA VAL A 524 20.31 35.29 29.52
C VAL A 524 21.32 36.25 28.89
N TRP A 525 20.91 36.89 27.80
CA TRP A 525 21.65 37.92 27.08
C TRP A 525 20.86 39.22 27.13
N VAL A 526 21.52 40.28 27.59
CA VAL A 526 20.90 41.59 27.80
C VAL A 526 21.61 42.60 26.92
N CYS A 527 20.91 43.15 25.93
CA CYS A 527 21.47 44.08 24.96
C CYS A 527 21.06 45.53 25.31
N PHE A 528 22.04 46.41 25.52
CA PHE A 528 21.83 47.84 25.81
C PHE A 528 22.31 48.73 24.67
N ASP A 529 21.63 49.87 24.48
CA ASP A 529 22.05 50.89 23.52
C ASP A 529 23.20 51.74 24.06
N GLY A 530 24.12 52.06 23.16
CA GLY A 530 25.11 53.10 23.37
C GLY A 530 26.31 52.65 24.21
N GLN A 531 26.95 53.62 24.87
CA GLN A 531 28.28 53.38 25.44
C GLN A 531 28.29 52.30 26.53
N PRO A 532 29.35 51.46 26.58
CA PRO A 532 29.52 50.46 27.62
C PRO A 532 29.47 51.06 29.02
N SER A 533 28.68 50.45 29.90
CA SER A 533 28.64 50.78 31.33
C SER A 533 29.28 49.65 32.12
N GLN A 534 30.02 49.97 33.17
CA GLN A 534 30.55 48.96 34.09
C GLN A 534 29.42 48.39 34.95
N LEU A 535 28.85 47.27 34.51
CA LEU A 535 27.79 46.54 35.22
C LEU A 535 28.40 45.42 36.07
N ARG A 536 27.85 45.24 37.28
CA ARG A 536 28.21 44.10 38.14
C ARG A 536 27.33 42.92 37.79
N ILE A 537 27.94 41.83 37.33
CA ILE A 537 27.28 40.55 37.00
C ILE A 537 28.04 39.45 37.74
N GLY A 538 27.36 38.76 38.65
CA GLY A 538 27.88 37.62 39.41
C GLY A 538 27.54 36.25 38.79
N ASN A 539 26.48 36.17 37.97
CA ASN A 539 26.03 34.92 37.37
C ASN A 539 26.69 34.65 36.00
N PRO A 540 27.41 33.52 35.82
CA PRO A 540 28.10 33.21 34.57
C PRO A 540 27.15 32.91 33.39
N ARG A 541 25.86 32.67 33.64
CA ARG A 541 24.83 32.45 32.61
C ARG A 541 24.21 33.74 32.08
N LEU A 542 24.48 34.88 32.72
CA LEU A 542 24.04 36.19 32.27
C LEU A 542 25.18 36.93 31.57
N LYS A 543 24.91 37.47 30.38
CA LYS A 543 25.84 38.32 29.63
C LYS A 543 25.16 39.62 29.25
N ALA A 544 25.83 40.74 29.51
CA ALA A 544 25.38 42.05 29.03
C ALA A 544 26.27 42.49 27.86
N THR A 545 25.64 42.93 26.78
CA THR A 545 26.29 43.49 25.60
C THR A 545 25.81 44.91 25.37
N PHE A 546 26.68 45.72 24.77
CA PHE A 546 26.40 47.12 24.46
C PHE A 546 26.57 47.34 22.98
N SER A 547 25.67 48.14 22.40
CA SER A 547 25.77 48.43 20.99
C SER A 547 27.02 49.25 20.65
N ARG A 548 27.57 49.03 19.45
CA ARG A 548 28.73 49.81 18.99
C ARG A 548 28.35 51.29 18.88
N ALA A 549 29.33 52.20 18.99
CA ALA A 549 29.07 53.64 18.85
C ALA A 549 28.37 53.95 17.51
N GLY A 550 27.09 54.36 17.58
CA GLY A 550 26.24 54.63 16.42
C GLY A 550 25.36 53.45 15.95
N GLY A 551 25.50 52.27 16.55
CA GLY A 551 24.62 51.10 16.33
C GLY A 551 23.48 51.05 17.35
N LYS A 552 22.36 50.43 16.97
CA LYS A 552 21.25 50.12 17.87
C LYS A 552 21.41 48.72 18.47
N ALA A 553 21.06 48.55 19.73
CA ALA A 553 21.04 47.28 20.47
C ALA A 553 20.20 46.22 19.75
N ASP A 554 19.14 46.67 19.09
CA ASP A 554 18.27 45.92 18.19
C ASP A 554 19.07 45.16 17.13
N HIS A 555 20.04 45.81 16.49
CA HIS A 555 20.87 45.20 15.44
C HIS A 555 21.89 44.21 16.00
N ASP A 556 22.51 44.49 17.14
CA ASP A 556 23.44 43.55 17.77
C ASP A 556 22.71 42.32 18.33
N LEU A 557 21.47 42.47 18.76
CA LEU A 557 20.59 41.36 19.15
C LEU A 557 20.20 40.51 17.93
N MET A 558 19.80 41.13 16.82
CA MET A 558 19.53 40.43 15.56
C MET A 558 20.76 39.65 15.08
N ASP A 559 21.93 40.28 15.10
CA ASP A 559 23.21 39.67 14.71
C ASP A 559 23.60 38.49 15.61
N LEU A 560 23.36 38.60 16.92
CA LEU A 560 23.63 37.53 17.88
C LEU A 560 22.80 36.29 17.56
N VAL A 561 21.50 36.47 17.33
CA VAL A 561 20.57 35.37 17.00
C VAL A 561 20.92 34.78 15.63
N ALA A 562 21.28 35.60 14.64
CA ALA A 562 21.65 35.14 13.30
C ALA A 562 22.98 34.37 13.25
N LYS A 563 23.97 34.76 14.08
CA LYS A 563 25.31 34.14 14.12
C LYS A 563 25.34 32.84 14.91
N ASP A 564 24.54 32.73 15.96
CA ASP A 564 24.50 31.54 16.82
C ASP A 564 23.45 30.52 16.35
N LYS A 565 23.83 29.71 15.34
CA LYS A 565 22.99 28.64 14.74
C LYS A 565 23.07 27.29 15.47
N THR A 566 23.55 27.27 16.70
CA THR A 566 23.69 26.01 17.45
C THR A 566 22.30 25.47 17.84
N VAL A 567 21.96 24.26 17.38
CA VAL A 567 20.63 23.60 17.53
C VAL A 567 20.32 23.20 18.97
N GLU A 568 21.28 23.32 19.90
CA GLU A 568 21.19 22.77 21.24
C GLU A 568 20.19 23.45 22.18
N ALA A 569 19.80 24.70 21.92
CA ALA A 569 18.80 25.40 22.73
C ALA A 569 18.04 26.45 21.91
N PRO A 570 16.70 26.55 22.07
CA PRO A 570 15.90 27.56 21.37
C PRO A 570 16.19 28.97 21.89
N TRP A 571 16.13 29.94 20.98
CA TRP A 571 16.18 31.37 21.29
C TRP A 571 14.78 31.92 21.59
N PHE A 572 14.68 32.67 22.68
CA PHE A 572 13.53 33.51 23.03
C PHE A 572 13.98 34.96 23.02
N VAL A 573 13.30 35.80 22.24
CA VAL A 573 13.62 37.22 22.11
C VAL A 573 12.52 38.05 22.73
N VAL A 574 12.89 38.92 23.67
CA VAL A 574 11.98 39.86 24.33
C VAL A 574 12.17 41.25 23.73
N SER A 575 11.20 41.68 22.93
CA SER A 575 11.06 43.05 22.42
C SER A 575 9.66 43.24 21.85
N ASP A 576 9.06 44.42 22.04
CA ASP A 576 7.81 44.81 21.39
C ASP A 576 8.06 45.55 20.05
N ASP A 577 9.32 45.85 19.73
CA ASP A 577 9.70 46.48 18.46
C ASP A 577 9.40 45.54 17.28
N ILE A 578 8.69 46.03 16.28
CA ILE A 578 8.28 45.20 15.13
C ILE A 578 9.47 44.79 14.26
N GLU A 579 10.49 45.64 14.14
CA GLU A 579 11.67 45.34 13.31
C GLU A 579 12.50 44.21 13.95
N VAL A 580 12.71 44.27 15.26
CA VAL A 580 13.41 43.25 16.05
C VAL A 580 12.68 41.91 15.97
N ARG A 581 11.36 41.92 16.16
CA ARG A 581 10.54 40.71 16.13
C ARG A 581 10.53 40.05 14.76
N ASP A 582 10.37 40.82 13.70
CA ASP A 582 10.35 40.27 12.34
C ASP A 582 11.72 39.74 11.92
N ALA A 583 12.81 40.45 12.25
CA ALA A 583 14.16 40.03 11.90
C ALA A 583 14.58 38.75 12.63
N THR A 584 14.37 38.70 13.95
CA THR A 584 14.75 37.53 14.76
C THR A 584 13.80 36.34 14.57
N GLY A 585 12.52 36.59 14.30
CA GLY A 585 11.54 35.56 13.96
C GLY A 585 11.86 34.84 12.65
N ARG A 586 12.41 35.55 11.64
CA ARG A 586 12.88 34.93 10.39
C ARG A 586 14.04 33.96 10.59
N GLU A 587 14.88 34.21 11.59
CA GLU A 587 15.99 33.32 11.98
C GLU A 587 15.53 32.17 12.90
N GLY A 588 14.23 32.06 13.18
CA GLY A 588 13.63 30.95 13.93
C GLY A 588 13.57 31.15 15.44
N ALA A 589 13.77 32.37 15.95
CA ALA A 589 13.60 32.67 17.36
C ALA A 589 12.12 32.79 17.77
N TYR A 590 11.81 32.39 19.00
CA TYR A 590 10.50 32.56 19.60
C TYR A 590 10.35 33.98 20.16
N ILE A 591 9.28 34.67 19.79
CA ILE A 591 9.06 36.07 20.18
C ILE A 591 8.21 36.15 21.44
N VAL A 592 8.71 36.88 22.45
CA VAL A 592 8.01 37.13 23.72
C VAL A 592 7.84 38.64 23.88
N TYR A 593 6.62 39.09 24.16
CA TYR A 593 6.34 40.50 24.44
C TYR A 593 6.85 40.89 25.83
N ASN A 594 7.09 42.18 26.07
CA ASN A 594 7.54 42.66 27.39
C ASN A 594 6.55 42.31 28.50
N ASP A 595 5.25 42.34 28.24
CA ASP A 595 4.21 41.88 29.19
C ASP A 595 4.37 40.40 29.54
N GLY A 596 4.75 39.59 28.57
CA GLY A 596 5.02 38.16 28.79
C GLY A 596 6.24 37.94 29.68
N LEU A 597 7.32 38.71 29.50
CA LEU A 597 8.48 38.63 30.40
C LEU A 597 8.11 39.08 31.82
N VAL A 598 7.32 40.15 31.99
CA VAL A 598 6.82 40.58 33.30
C VAL A 598 5.97 39.49 33.94
N GLN A 599 5.07 38.88 33.18
CA GLN A 599 4.25 37.77 33.66
C GLN A 599 5.10 36.58 34.15
N LEU A 600 6.13 36.19 33.39
CA LEU A 600 7.09 35.16 33.81
C LEU A 600 7.77 35.52 35.14
N LEU A 601 8.24 36.76 35.27
CA LEU A 601 8.93 37.23 36.49
C LEU A 601 7.99 37.25 37.70
N VAL A 602 6.77 37.76 37.54
CA VAL A 602 5.75 37.82 38.59
C VAL A 602 5.32 36.42 39.02
N ASN A 603 5.08 35.51 38.08
CA ASN A 603 4.69 34.12 38.35
C ASN A 603 5.75 33.38 39.19
N ARG A 604 7.02 33.79 39.08
CA ARG A 604 8.14 33.23 39.83
C ARG A 604 8.46 34.03 41.10
N GLY A 605 7.62 35.01 41.46
CA GLY A 605 7.78 35.83 42.66
C GLY A 605 8.97 36.80 42.59
N LEU A 606 9.56 36.99 41.41
CA LEU A 606 10.75 37.84 41.22
C LEU A 606 10.32 39.29 41.08
N LYS A 607 10.71 40.11 42.05
CA LYS A 607 10.52 41.57 42.01
C LYS A 607 11.87 42.28 41.79
N PRO A 608 11.87 43.43 41.08
CA PRO A 608 13.07 44.22 40.79
C PRO A 608 13.96 44.41 42.03
#